data_AF-A0A522QW19-F1
#
_entry.id   AF-A0A522QW19-F1
#
_cell.length_a   1.000
_cell.length_b   1.000
_cell.length_c   1.000
_cell.angle_alpha   90.00
_cell.angle_beta   90.00
_cell.angle_gamma   90.00
#
_symmetry.space_group_name_H-M   'P 1'
#
loop_
_entity.id
_entity.type
_entity.pdbx_description
1 polymer ?
#
loop_
_entity_poly.entity_id
_entity_poly.type
_entity_poly.pdbx_seq_one_letter_code
_entity_poly.pdbx_strand_id
1 'polypeptide(L)' 'MLVAGAAAARPLDYRIDTVHSQVLFSADHDGYSNPVGRLAIARGWLRFDPDDWGKSKIVADIDL' A
#
# COMPACT_ATOMS: atom_id res chain seq x y z
N MET A 1 -19.33 16.07 -35.52
CA MET A 1 -18.72 14.87 -34.91
C MET A 1 -17.85 15.35 -33.76
N LEU A 2 -18.25 15.08 -32.52
CA LEU A 2 -17.55 15.52 -31.31
C LEU A 2 -16.60 14.40 -30.89
N VAL A 3 -15.28 14.63 -30.97
CA VAL A 3 -14.29 13.66 -30.51
C VAL A 3 -14.13 13.83 -29.01
N ALA A 4 -14.62 12.87 -28.22
CA ALA A 4 -14.33 12.80 -26.80
C ALA A 4 -12.84 12.52 -26.63
N GLY A 5 -12.09 13.47 -26.07
CA GLY A 5 -10.70 13.25 -25.69
C GLY A 5 -10.64 12.22 -24.57
N ALA A 6 -9.79 11.21 -24.71
CA ALA A 6 -9.51 10.28 -23.62
C ALA A 6 -8.92 11.07 -22.44
N ALA A 7 -9.64 11.11 -21.32
CA ALA A 7 -9.10 11.64 -20.08
C ALA A 7 -8.07 10.62 -19.57
N ALA A 8 -6.78 10.92 -19.72
CA ALA A 8 -5.74 10.12 -19.09
C ALA A 8 -5.80 10.37 -17.57
N ALA A 9 -6.22 9.35 -16.81
CA ALA A 9 -6.20 9.40 -15.36
C ALA A 9 -4.75 9.44 -14.90
N ARG A 10 -4.35 10.51 -14.22
CA ARG A 10 -3.00 10.59 -13.64
C ARG A 10 -2.91 9.62 -12.46
N PRO A 11 -1.75 8.99 -12.21
CA PRO A 11 -1.53 8.21 -11.00
C PRO A 11 -1.95 9.00 -9.78
N LEU A 12 -2.73 8.35 -8.91
CA LEU A 12 -3.28 8.95 -7.70
C LEU A 12 -2.29 8.74 -6.57
N ASP A 13 -1.87 9.83 -5.93
CA ASP A 13 -0.95 9.81 -4.80
C ASP A 13 -1.75 9.90 -3.49
N TYR A 14 -1.56 8.92 -2.60
CA TYR A 14 -2.22 8.80 -1.30
C TYR A 14 -1.21 8.81 -0.17
N ARG A 15 -1.59 9.39 0.97
CA ARG A 15 -0.86 9.30 2.23
C ARG A 15 -1.41 8.13 3.04
N ILE A 16 -0.52 7.36 3.66
CA ILE A 16 -0.95 6.32 4.59
C ILE A 16 -1.49 6.98 5.86
N ASP A 17 -2.74 6.68 6.19
CA ASP A 17 -3.31 6.96 7.51
C ASP A 17 -2.77 5.94 8.51
N THR A 18 -1.89 6.39 9.40
CA THR A 18 -1.18 5.53 10.35
C THR A 18 -2.06 5.06 11.50
N VAL A 19 -3.23 5.68 11.73
CA VAL A 19 -4.19 5.25 12.75
C VAL A 19 -4.99 4.03 12.24
N HIS A 20 -5.30 4.02 10.94
CA HIS A 20 -6.14 2.99 10.32
C HIS A 20 -5.37 1.99 9.45
N SER A 21 -4.05 2.06 9.44
CA SER A 21 -3.18 1.13 8.70
C SER A 21 -2.15 0.48 9.63
N GLN A 22 -1.79 -0.76 9.36
CA GLN A 22 -0.81 -1.52 10.14
C GLN A 22 -0.08 -2.53 9.26
N VAL A 23 1.16 -2.87 9.63
CA VAL A 23 1.86 -4.02 9.05
C VAL A 23 1.72 -5.19 10.01
N LEU A 24 1.19 -6.31 9.51
CA LEU A 24 1.16 -7.57 10.25
C LEU A 24 2.28 -8.45 9.72
N PHE A 25 2.93 -9.18 10.64
CA PHE A 25 3.90 -10.20 10.28
C PHE A 25 3.57 -11.50 11.00
N SER A 26 3.96 -12.62 10.40
CA SER A 26 3.91 -13.94 11.01
C SER A 26 5.27 -14.60 10.86
N ALA A 27 5.64 -15.40 11.86
CA ALA A 27 6.79 -16.28 11.77
C ALA A 27 6.34 -17.68 12.16
N ASP A 28 6.73 -18.66 11.37
CA ASP A 28 6.50 -20.06 11.70
C ASP A 28 7.26 -20.43 12.99
N HIS A 29 6.63 -21.24 13.82
CA HIS A 29 7.23 -21.81 15.02
C HIS A 29 7.22 -23.34 14.91
N ASP A 30 8.23 -23.85 14.21
CA ASP A 30 8.49 -25.28 13.95
C ASP A 30 7.28 -26.03 13.35
N GLY A 31 6.43 -25.34 12.58
CA GLY A 31 5.20 -25.90 12.00
C GLY A 31 4.04 -26.12 12.98
N TYR A 32 4.21 -25.83 14.27
CA TYR A 32 3.15 -25.99 15.28
C TYR A 32 2.24 -24.77 15.41
N SER A 33 2.79 -23.57 15.19
CA SER A 33 2.02 -22.32 15.26
C SER A 33 2.57 -21.25 14.32
N ASN A 34 1.73 -20.27 13.99
CA ASN A 34 2.08 -19.09 13.21
C ASN A 34 1.61 -17.84 13.97
N PRO A 35 2.33 -17.42 15.04
CA PRO A 35 1.99 -16.22 15.78
C PRO A 35 2.06 -14.98 14.89
N VAL A 36 1.05 -14.10 15.04
CA VAL A 36 0.95 -12.84 14.30
C VAL A 36 1.33 -11.67 15.21
N GLY A 37 2.30 -10.88 14.78
CA GLY A 37 2.68 -9.61 15.39
C GLY A 37 2.18 -8.41 14.58
N ARG A 38 2.10 -7.25 15.24
CA ARG A 38 1.75 -5.97 14.63
C ARG A 38 2.93 -5.01 14.73
N LEU A 39 3.25 -4.34 13.63
CA LEU A 39 4.19 -3.23 13.56
C LEU A 39 3.44 -1.94 13.22
N ALA A 40 3.77 -0.86 13.92
CA ALA A 40 3.21 0.46 13.66
C ALA A 40 3.90 1.10 12.45
N ILE A 41 3.12 1.84 11.65
CA ILE A 41 3.66 2.60 10.52
C ILE A 41 3.94 4.02 11.01
N ALA A 42 5.18 4.48 10.89
CA ALA A 42 5.56 5.84 11.25
C ALA A 42 5.06 6.87 10.21
N ARG A 43 5.18 6.53 8.92
CA ARG A 43 4.76 7.34 7.76
C ARG A 43 4.81 6.52 6.48
N GLY A 44 4.16 7.00 5.42
CA GLY A 44 4.29 6.40 4.10
C GLY A 44 3.38 7.01 3.05
N TRP A 45 3.39 6.43 1.85
CA TRP A 45 2.56 6.85 0.71
C TRP A 45 2.33 5.71 -0.28
N LEU A 46 1.27 5.84 -1.08
CA LEU A 46 0.91 4.96 -2.19
C LEU A 46 0.70 5.80 -3.45
N ARG A 47 1.43 5.48 -4.53
CA ARG A 47 1.09 5.89 -5.90
C ARG A 47 0.33 4.75 -6.57
N PHE A 48 -0.90 5.00 -6.98
CA PHE A 48 -1.74 4.01 -7.64
C PHE A 48 -2.05 4.44 -9.08
N ASP A 49 -1.72 3.58 -10.03
CA ASP A 49 -2.06 3.73 -11.45
C ASP A 49 -3.17 2.72 -11.78
N PRO A 50 -4.43 3.18 -11.95
CA PRO A 50 -5.56 2.28 -12.20
C PRO A 50 -5.52 1.65 -13.60
N ASP A 51 -4.81 2.27 -14.55
CA ASP A 51 -4.67 1.79 -15.92
C ASP A 51 -3.50 0.79 -16.06
N ASP A 52 -2.49 0.88 -15.17
CA ASP A 52 -1.35 -0.03 -15.12
C ASP A 52 -0.88 -0.28 -13.68
N TRP A 53 -1.43 -1.31 -13.05
CA TRP A 53 -1.12 -1.65 -11.66
C TRP A 53 0.36 -1.96 -11.42
N GLY A 54 1.08 -2.46 -12.44
CA GLY A 54 2.51 -2.76 -12.35
C GLY A 54 3.38 -1.51 -12.13
N LYS A 55 2.85 -0.32 -12.45
CA LYS A 55 3.49 0.98 -12.18
C LYS A 55 3.13 1.57 -10.81
N SER A 56 2.23 0.94 -10.07
CA SER A 56 1.89 1.37 -8.71
C SER A 56 3.04 1.11 -7.75
N LYS A 57 3.17 1.95 -6.72
CA LYS A 57 4.25 1.85 -5.72
C LYS A 57 3.75 2.27 -4.35
N ILE A 58 4.10 1.48 -3.34
CA ILE A 58 3.89 1.80 -1.92
C ILE A 58 5.25 1.89 -1.22
N VAL A 59 5.38 2.85 -0.31
CA VAL A 59 6.53 2.98 0.59
C VAL A 59 6.00 3.29 1.98
N ALA A 60 6.47 2.54 2.98
CA ALA A 60 6.12 2.72 4.38
C ALA A 60 7.38 2.60 5.24
N ASP A 61 7.55 3.55 6.15
CA ASP A 61 8.58 3.50 7.19
C ASP A 61 7.94 2.95 8.47
N ILE A 62 8.57 1.93 9.06
CA ILE A 62 8.10 1.26 10.27
C ILE A 62 8.70 1.92 11.50
N ASP A 63 7.88 2.06 12.54
CA ASP A 63 8.34 2.46 13.88
C ASP A 63 8.75 1.20 14.64
N LEU A 64 10.06 1.02 14.85
CA LEU A 64 10.67 -0.18 15.47
C LEU A 64 11.21 0.12 16.87
#